data_AF-A0A699TGS8-F1
#
_entry.id   AF-A0A699TGS8-F1
#
_cell.length_a   1.000
_cell.length_b   1.000
_cell.length_c   1.000
_cell.angle_alpha   90.00
_cell.angle_beta   90.00
_cell.angle_gamma   90.00
#
_symmetry.space_group_name_H-M   'P 1'
#
loop_
_entity.id
_entity.type
_entity.pdbx_description
1 polymer ?
#
loop_
_entity_poly.entity_id
_entity_poly.type
_entity_poly.pdbx_seq_one_letter_code
_entity_poly.pdbx_strand_id
1 'polypeptide(L)'
;TFVKTFVKTFVDLVAGLLKFKYHKEHLCPSLRRRNRTLVEAARTMLIFSCAPLFLWAEAIATACFTQNRSIIHRRFNKTPYELINGRKLDISFLHVFGALCYPKNDRDDIGKLGAKGDIGFFIGYSADS
;
A
#
# COMPACT_ATOMS: atom_id res chain seq x y z
N THR A 1 -13.37 14.52 -4.91
CA THR A 1 -14.31 13.82 -4.01
C THR A 1 -14.19 12.31 -4.12
N PHE A 2 -14.41 11.68 -5.28
CA PHE A 2 -14.36 10.20 -5.47
C PHE A 2 -13.10 9.49 -5.00
N VAL A 3 -11.89 10.06 -5.20
CA VAL A 3 -10.65 9.37 -4.81
C VAL A 3 -10.29 9.60 -3.33
N LYS A 4 -10.59 10.78 -2.76
CA LYS A 4 -10.53 10.98 -1.28
C LYS A 4 -11.52 10.07 -0.57
N THR A 5 -12.72 9.92 -1.13
CA THR A 5 -13.69 8.93 -0.69
C THR A 5 -13.12 7.53 -0.92
N PHE A 6 -12.55 7.17 -2.07
CA PHE A 6 -12.03 5.81 -2.32
C PHE A 6 -10.89 5.42 -1.40
N VAL A 7 -9.90 6.29 -1.13
CA VAL A 7 -8.78 5.95 -0.24
C VAL A 7 -9.23 5.93 1.22
N LYS A 8 -10.00 6.93 1.66
CA LYS A 8 -10.55 6.97 3.02
C LYS A 8 -11.53 5.81 3.24
N THR A 9 -12.47 5.61 2.32
CA THR A 9 -13.37 4.45 2.35
C THR A 9 -12.65 3.14 2.16
N PHE A 10 -11.52 3.02 1.46
CA PHE A 10 -10.80 1.74 1.33
C PHE A 10 -9.99 1.40 2.58
N VAL A 11 -9.37 2.39 3.23
CA VAL A 11 -8.78 2.22 4.56
C VAL A 11 -9.87 1.93 5.60
N ASP A 12 -10.99 2.66 5.55
CA ASP A 12 -12.19 2.39 6.35
C ASP A 12 -12.91 1.08 5.91
N LEU A 13 -12.68 0.56 4.68
CA LEU A 13 -13.21 -0.70 4.16
C LEU A 13 -12.35 -1.85 4.64
N VAL A 14 -11.04 -1.66 4.83
CA VAL A 14 -10.15 -2.67 5.41
C VAL A 14 -10.36 -2.75 6.92
N ALA A 15 -10.47 -1.61 7.62
CA ALA A 15 -10.96 -1.58 9.01
C ALA A 15 -12.42 -2.08 9.09
N GLY A 16 -13.18 -1.80 8.04
CA GLY A 16 -14.54 -2.24 7.82
C GLY A 16 -14.64 -3.73 7.49
N LEU A 17 -13.64 -4.42 6.93
CA LEU A 17 -13.69 -5.85 6.52
C LEU A 17 -13.90 -6.76 7.73
N LEU A 18 -13.38 -6.38 8.90
CA LEU A 18 -13.67 -7.00 10.20
C LEU A 18 -15.14 -6.79 10.63
N LYS A 19 -15.75 -5.65 10.28
CA LYS A 19 -17.20 -5.37 10.46
C LYS A 19 -18.08 -5.85 9.29
N PHE A 20 -17.53 -6.06 8.09
CA PHE A 20 -18.25 -6.28 6.83
C PHE A 20 -18.73 -7.70 6.65
N LYS A 21 -18.38 -8.61 7.56
CA LYS A 21 -19.13 -9.86 7.73
C LYS A 21 -20.61 -9.58 8.03
N TYR A 22 -20.95 -8.41 8.60
CA TYR A 22 -22.31 -8.07 9.05
C TYR A 22 -23.20 -7.29 8.05
N HIS A 23 -22.69 -6.70 6.96
CA HIS A 23 -23.52 -5.81 6.12
C HIS A 23 -23.17 -5.92 4.62
N LYS A 24 -23.38 -7.12 4.04
CA LYS A 24 -23.59 -7.24 2.58
C LYS A 24 -24.78 -6.35 2.19
N GLU A 25 -24.82 -5.78 0.98
CA GLU A 25 -26.01 -5.65 0.09
C GLU A 25 -25.79 -4.64 -1.08
N HIS A 26 -24.92 -3.61 -1.01
CA HIS A 26 -24.85 -2.61 -2.11
C HIS A 26 -23.44 -2.09 -2.49
N LEU A 27 -22.60 -2.94 -3.12
CA LEU A 27 -21.35 -2.48 -3.74
C LEU A 27 -21.49 -2.36 -5.27
N CYS A 28 -21.30 -1.16 -5.84
CA CYS A 28 -21.36 -0.92 -7.29
C CYS A 28 -20.40 -1.85 -8.08
N PRO A 29 -20.74 -2.29 -9.31
CA PRO A 29 -19.91 -3.23 -10.09
C PRO A 29 -18.46 -2.77 -10.32
N SER A 30 -18.23 -1.47 -10.47
CA SER A 30 -16.91 -0.87 -10.64
C SER A 30 -16.03 -1.02 -9.39
N LEU A 31 -16.60 -0.83 -8.20
CA LEU A 31 -15.92 -1.01 -6.92
C LEU A 31 -15.57 -2.48 -6.68
N ARG A 32 -16.48 -3.39 -7.01
CA ARG A 32 -16.23 -4.84 -6.89
C ARG A 32 -15.06 -5.30 -7.75
N ARG A 33 -14.93 -4.78 -8.97
CA ARG A 33 -13.79 -5.08 -9.86
C ARG A 33 -12.46 -4.59 -9.28
N ARG A 34 -12.42 -3.35 -8.77
CA ARG A 34 -11.20 -2.78 -8.18
C ARG A 34 -10.77 -3.51 -6.92
N ASN A 35 -11.71 -3.86 -6.04
CA ASN A 35 -11.39 -4.63 -4.84
C ASN A 35 -10.82 -6.01 -5.18
N ARG A 36 -11.35 -6.67 -6.22
CA ARG A 36 -10.76 -7.93 -6.71
C ARG A 36 -9.32 -7.72 -7.19
N THR A 37 -9.06 -6.70 -8.02
CA THR A 37 -7.71 -6.41 -8.50
C THR A 37 -6.73 -6.10 -7.36
N LEU A 38 -7.15 -5.39 -6.32
CA LEU A 38 -6.31 -5.09 -5.15
C LEU A 38 -5.98 -6.35 -4.34
N VAL A 39 -6.96 -7.22 -4.12
CA VAL A 39 -6.75 -8.49 -3.41
C VAL A 39 -5.81 -9.41 -4.21
N GLU A 40 -5.98 -9.53 -5.52
CA GLU A 40 -5.07 -10.33 -6.34
C GLU A 40 -3.66 -9.73 -6.35
N ALA A 41 -3.52 -8.41 -6.44
CA ALA A 41 -2.20 -7.75 -6.38
C ALA A 41 -1.50 -8.00 -5.02
N ALA A 42 -2.23 -7.90 -3.91
CA ALA A 42 -1.69 -8.20 -2.58
C ALA A 42 -1.26 -9.66 -2.43
N ARG A 43 -2.04 -10.61 -2.98
CA ARG A 43 -1.66 -12.02 -3.02
C ARG A 43 -0.38 -12.25 -3.83
N THR A 44 -0.26 -11.61 -4.99
CA THR A 44 0.98 -11.67 -5.79
C THR A 44 2.17 -11.11 -5.02
N MET A 45 2.01 -9.98 -4.31
CA MET A 45 3.06 -9.41 -3.47
C MET A 45 3.51 -10.37 -2.36
N LEU A 46 2.57 -11.01 -1.67
CA LEU A 46 2.89 -11.99 -0.62
C LEU A 46 3.62 -13.23 -1.17
N ILE A 47 3.15 -13.78 -2.29
CA ILE A 47 3.77 -14.96 -2.92
C ILE A 47 5.17 -14.61 -3.43
N PHE A 48 5.32 -13.46 -4.09
CA PHE A 48 6.60 -13.01 -4.64
C PHE A 48 7.67 -12.80 -3.56
N SER A 49 7.26 -12.29 -2.40
CA SER A 49 8.16 -12.02 -1.27
C SER A 49 8.33 -13.21 -0.32
N CYS A 50 7.67 -14.34 -0.57
CA CYS A 50 7.54 -15.44 0.39
C CYS A 50 7.08 -14.96 1.78
N ALA A 51 6.29 -13.90 1.82
CA ALA A 51 5.89 -13.25 3.06
C ALA A 51 4.79 -14.04 3.77
N PRO A 52 4.80 -14.07 5.12
CA PRO A 52 3.74 -14.69 5.89
C PRO A 52 2.37 -14.08 5.62
N LEU A 53 1.33 -14.92 5.61
CA LEU A 53 -0.05 -14.47 5.36
C LEU A 53 -0.54 -13.43 6.37
N PHE A 54 0.01 -13.37 7.59
CA PHE A 54 -0.38 -12.35 8.57
C PHE A 54 -0.08 -10.91 8.10
N LEU A 55 0.83 -10.72 7.13
CA LEU A 55 1.15 -9.43 6.52
C LEU A 55 0.15 -9.00 5.42
N TRP A 56 -0.97 -9.71 5.26
CA TRP A 56 -1.94 -9.42 4.20
C TRP A 56 -2.50 -7.98 4.24
N ALA A 57 -2.68 -7.39 5.43
CA ALA A 57 -3.14 -6.01 5.56
C ALA A 57 -2.13 -5.02 4.96
N GLU A 58 -0.84 -5.24 5.24
CA GLU A 58 0.27 -4.43 4.73
C GLU A 58 0.47 -4.60 3.23
N ALA A 59 0.32 -5.83 2.73
CA ALA A 59 0.34 -6.10 1.30
C ALA A 59 -0.82 -5.41 0.56
N ILE A 60 -2.02 -5.38 1.15
CA ILE A 60 -3.18 -4.65 0.59
C ILE A 60 -2.93 -3.13 0.62
N ALA A 61 -2.41 -2.60 1.73
CA ALA A 61 -2.07 -1.19 1.85
C ALA A 61 -1.04 -0.78 0.79
N THR A 62 0.00 -1.60 0.61
CA THR A 62 1.06 -1.39 -0.39
C THR A 62 0.54 -1.50 -1.82
N ALA A 63 -0.31 -2.48 -2.12
CA ALA A 63 -0.98 -2.60 -3.42
C ALA A 63 -1.87 -1.38 -3.72
N CYS A 64 -2.61 -0.88 -2.73
CA CYS A 64 -3.42 0.32 -2.87
C CYS A 64 -2.54 1.56 -3.09
N PHE A 65 -1.48 1.71 -2.28
CA PHE A 65 -0.54 2.83 -2.35
C PHE A 65 0.11 2.93 -3.73
N THR A 66 0.64 1.81 -4.24
CA THR A 66 1.29 1.73 -5.54
C THR A 66 0.30 1.97 -6.67
N GLN A 67 -0.87 1.32 -6.67
CA GLN A 67 -1.87 1.50 -7.73
C GLN A 67 -2.43 2.93 -7.80
N ASN A 68 -2.65 3.58 -6.66
CA ASN A 68 -3.13 4.97 -6.62
C ASN A 68 -2.12 5.97 -7.21
N ARG A 69 -0.85 5.59 -7.28
CA ARG A 69 0.27 6.43 -7.73
C ARG A 69 0.81 6.03 -9.11
N SER A 70 0.54 4.81 -9.58
CA SER A 70 1.04 4.31 -10.88
C SER A 70 -0.04 4.20 -11.96
N ILE A 71 -1.30 3.93 -11.60
CA ILE A 71 -2.37 3.74 -12.59
C ILE A 71 -2.81 5.09 -13.12
N ILE A 72 -2.53 5.35 -14.39
CA ILE A 72 -2.97 6.56 -15.07
C ILE A 72 -4.45 6.44 -15.44
N HIS A 73 -5.25 7.39 -14.98
CA HIS A 73 -6.64 7.45 -15.38
C HIS A 73 -6.75 8.02 -16.79
N ARG A 74 -7.01 7.17 -17.80
CA ARG A 74 -7.04 7.53 -19.23
C ARG A 74 -7.77 8.84 -19.54
N ARG A 75 -8.92 9.09 -18.90
CA ARG A 75 -9.71 10.33 -19.11
C ARG A 75 -8.98 11.63 -18.74
N PHE A 76 -8.14 11.60 -17.72
CA PHE A 76 -7.48 12.80 -17.19
C PHE A 76 -5.97 12.82 -17.46
N ASN A 77 -5.44 11.72 -18.00
CA ASN A 77 -4.01 11.47 -18.17
C ASN A 77 -3.18 11.78 -16.91
N LYS A 78 -3.78 11.53 -15.74
CA LYS A 78 -3.23 11.79 -14.41
C LYS A 78 -3.48 10.61 -13.50
N THR A 79 -2.62 10.43 -12.52
CA THR A 79 -2.80 9.38 -11.49
C THR A 79 -3.88 9.80 -10.47
N PRO A 80 -4.54 8.84 -9.80
CA PRO A 80 -5.46 9.14 -8.71
C PRO A 80 -4.85 10.05 -7.64
N TYR A 81 -3.57 9.87 -7.31
CA TYR A 81 -2.83 10.73 -6.39
C TYR A 81 -2.72 12.18 -6.90
N GLU A 82 -2.29 12.37 -8.14
CA GLU A 82 -2.19 13.71 -8.77
C GLU A 82 -3.53 14.43 -8.82
N LEU A 83 -4.62 13.69 -9.08
CA LEU A 83 -5.97 14.25 -9.12
C LEU A 83 -6.45 14.73 -7.74
N ILE A 84 -5.98 14.13 -6.65
CA ILE A 84 -6.36 14.54 -5.29
C ILE A 84 -5.45 15.64 -4.77
N ASN A 85 -4.13 15.44 -4.89
CA ASN A 85 -3.13 16.25 -4.21
C ASN A 85 -2.63 17.40 -5.09
N GLY A 86 -2.99 17.40 -6.38
CA GLY A 86 -2.57 18.44 -7.33
C GLY A 86 -1.07 18.46 -7.63
N ARG A 87 -0.31 17.48 -7.13
CA ARG A 87 1.14 17.38 -7.26
C ARG A 87 1.51 16.10 -7.99
N LYS A 88 2.44 16.22 -8.94
CA LYS A 88 3.10 15.08 -9.54
C LYS A 88 4.00 14.44 -8.50
N LEU A 89 3.80 13.15 -8.29
CA LEU A 89 4.59 12.39 -7.35
C LEU A 89 5.86 11.90 -8.07
N ASP A 90 7.00 11.98 -7.39
CA ASP A 90 8.18 11.24 -7.83
C ASP A 90 7.95 9.74 -7.60
N ILE A 91 8.18 8.90 -8.60
CA ILE A 91 7.95 7.46 -8.52
C ILE A 91 9.21 6.74 -8.00
N SER A 92 10.36 7.43 -7.96
CA SER A 92 11.65 6.89 -7.55
C SER A 92 11.66 6.25 -6.16
N PHE A 93 10.81 6.72 -5.24
CA PHE A 93 10.73 6.21 -3.87
C PHE A 93 9.89 4.92 -3.73
N LEU A 94 9.25 4.44 -4.81
CA LEU A 94 8.49 3.21 -4.73
C LEU A 94 9.42 2.00 -4.60
N HIS A 95 9.33 1.34 -3.46
CA HIS A 95 9.97 0.06 -3.16
C HIS A 95 9.00 -1.12 -3.33
N VAL A 96 9.58 -2.27 -3.70
CA VAL A 96 8.87 -3.53 -3.86
C VAL A 96 8.60 -4.13 -2.49
N PHE A 97 7.37 -4.60 -2.26
CA PHE A 97 7.00 -5.33 -1.06
C PHE A 97 7.90 -6.57 -0.87
N GLY A 98 8.46 -6.73 0.32
CA GLY A 98 9.43 -7.77 0.65
C GLY A 98 10.86 -7.50 0.16
N ALA A 99 11.15 -6.31 -0.38
CA ALA A 99 12.52 -5.94 -0.70
C ALA A 99 13.39 -5.88 0.56
N LEU A 100 14.66 -6.26 0.42
CA LEU A 100 15.64 -6.14 1.49
C LEU A 100 15.81 -4.67 1.87
N CYS A 101 15.69 -4.35 3.16
CA CYS A 101 15.93 -3.01 3.68
C CYS A 101 16.92 -3.05 4.84
N TYR A 102 17.65 -1.96 5.00
CA TYR A 102 18.61 -1.77 6.08
C TYR A 102 18.14 -0.59 6.93
N PRO A 103 17.20 -0.80 7.88
CA PRO A 103 16.82 0.22 8.84
C PRO A 103 18.08 0.74 9.53
N LYS A 104 18.23 2.06 9.53
CA LYS A 104 19.35 2.72 10.22
C LYS A 104 19.18 2.49 11.72
N ASN A 105 20.21 1.91 12.33
CA ASN A 105 20.24 1.70 13.76
C ASN A 105 20.75 3.00 14.41
N ASP A 106 19.84 3.80 14.98
CA ASP A 106 20.15 5.08 15.64
C ASP A 106 20.55 4.92 17.11
N ARG A 107 21.00 3.72 17.52
CA ARG A 107 21.52 3.49 18.88
C ARG A 107 22.87 4.19 19.06
N ASP A 108 22.97 5.03 20.08
CA ASP A 108 24.17 5.84 20.38
C ASP A 108 25.38 4.99 20.83
N ASP A 109 25.14 3.75 21.21
CA ASP A 109 26.07 2.77 21.78
C ASP A 109 26.76 1.88 20.73
N ILE A 110 26.55 2.13 19.43
CA ILE A 110 27.25 1.44 18.35
C ILE A 110 28.68 2.00 18.23
N GLY A 111 29.65 1.29 18.82
CA GLY A 111 31.07 1.57 18.65
C GLY A 111 31.48 1.71 17.17
N LYS A 112 32.62 2.35 16.90
CA LYS A 112 33.09 2.81 15.57
C LYS A 112 33.06 1.76 14.42
N LEU A 113 32.93 0.47 14.73
CA LEU A 113 32.91 -0.68 13.82
C LEU A 113 31.68 -1.60 13.97
N GLY A 114 30.67 -1.23 14.76
CA GLY A 114 29.46 -2.03 14.93
C GLY A 114 28.53 -1.98 13.70
N ALA A 115 27.71 -3.02 13.52
CA ALA A 115 26.71 -3.05 12.47
C ALA A 115 25.72 -1.87 12.63
N LYS A 116 25.74 -0.95 11.66
CA LYS A 116 24.94 0.30 11.67
C LYS A 116 23.50 0.12 11.19
N GLY A 117 23.10 -1.10 10.82
CA GLY A 117 21.76 -1.38 10.37
C GLY A 117 21.46 -2.86 10.49
N ASP A 118 20.23 -3.15 10.87
CA ASP A 118 19.70 -4.51 10.87
C ASP A 118 19.25 -4.87 9.45
N ILE A 119 19.12 -6.16 9.17
CA ILE A 119 18.52 -6.64 7.92
C ILE A 119 17.02 -6.80 8.15
N GLY A 120 16.23 -6.13 7.32
CA GLY A 120 14.77 -6.20 7.35
C GLY A 120 14.16 -6.41 5.97
N PHE A 121 12.83 -6.52 5.96
CA PHE A 121 12.02 -6.56 4.75
C PHE A 121 11.12 -5.33 4.68
N PHE A 122 10.97 -4.76 3.48
CA PHE A 122 10.03 -3.67 3.24
C PHE A 122 8.60 -4.19 3.29
N ILE A 123 7.82 -3.75 4.27
CA ILE A 123 6.46 -4.24 4.51
C ILE A 123 5.40 -3.25 3.99
N GLY A 124 5.72 -1.97 3.87
CA GLY A 124 4.76 -1.01 3.32
C GLY A 124 5.11 0.44 3.58
N TYR A 125 4.17 1.31 3.21
CA TYR A 125 4.31 2.76 3.33
C TYR A 125 3.48 3.26 4.51
N SER A 126 4.00 4.26 5.22
CA SER A 126 3.24 4.97 6.25
C SER A 126 2.08 5.76 5.63
N ALA A 127 1.03 5.98 6.43
CA ALA A 127 -0.09 6.84 6.07
C ALA A 127 0.33 8.31 5.83
N ASP A 128 1.47 8.70 6.40
CA ASP A 128 2.00 10.07 6.32
C ASP A 128 2.86 10.34 5.08
N SER A 129 2.93 9.38 4.13
CA SER A 129 3.72 9.44 2.88
C SER A 129 2.95 9.85 1.63
#